data_AF-A0A1I6FK03-F1
#
_entry.id   AF-A0A1I6FK03-F1
#
_cell.length_a   1.000
_cell.length_b   1.000
_cell.length_c   1.000
_cell.angle_alpha   90.00
_cell.angle_beta   90.00
_cell.angle_gamma   90.00
#
_symmetry.space_group_name_H-M   'P 1'
#
loop_
_entity.id
_entity.type
_entity.pdbx_description
1 polymer ?
#
loop_
_entity_poly.entity_id
_entity_poly.type
_entity_poly.pdbx_seq_one_letter_code
_entity_poly.pdbx_strand_id
1 'polypeptide(L)'
;MSDERDPSPEPDPVGGTDARGRNTPKKRLLRGIAVQATVVAAAVHLLWAWPRLGSPPDARPYFFLAGSALAAAVAVATLRGGEYRRLYALGAGTLGAFLGGFLAWHGGDAAAALAAEPLAVVAVIVEIVGVGAYLALYRLAPPTSVAVERRRGEEPDEREKKEAEEEPS
;
A
#
# COMPACT_ATOMS: atom_id res chain seq x y z
N MET A 1 59.10 -6.25 -37.02
CA MET A 1 58.63 -7.06 -35.87
C MET A 1 58.24 -6.08 -34.79
N SER A 2 57.01 -5.57 -34.92
CA SER A 2 56.20 -4.73 -34.02
C SER A 2 54.96 -4.40 -34.86
N ASP A 3 53.78 -4.85 -34.45
CA ASP A 3 52.66 -3.92 -34.23
C ASP A 3 51.45 -4.63 -33.60
N GLU A 4 50.84 -3.89 -32.68
CA GLU A 4 49.45 -3.87 -32.24
C GLU A 4 48.73 -5.17 -31.85
N ARG A 5 48.55 -5.29 -30.52
CA ARG A 5 47.45 -6.02 -29.87
C ARG A 5 46.12 -5.37 -30.26
N ASP A 6 45.20 -6.13 -30.84
CA ASP A 6 43.80 -5.76 -30.92
C ASP A 6 43.00 -6.61 -29.91
N PRO A 7 42.64 -6.07 -28.73
CA PRO A 7 41.73 -6.77 -27.82
C PRO A 7 40.32 -6.71 -28.41
N SER A 8 39.77 -7.88 -28.74
CA SER A 8 38.36 -8.02 -29.12
C SER A 8 37.46 -7.34 -28.07
N PRO A 9 36.45 -6.55 -28.50
CA PRO A 9 35.56 -5.90 -27.55
C PRO A 9 34.76 -6.97 -26.80
N GLU A 10 35.04 -7.08 -25.50
CA GLU A 10 34.17 -7.80 -24.57
C GLU A 10 32.75 -7.21 -24.69
N PRO A 11 31.71 -8.03 -24.91
CA PRO A 11 30.36 -7.53 -24.85
C PRO A 11 30.05 -7.09 -23.42
N ASP A 12 29.70 -5.81 -23.27
CA ASP A 12 29.26 -5.20 -22.02
C ASP A 12 28.26 -6.12 -21.28
N PRO A 13 28.40 -6.32 -19.95
CA PRO A 13 27.39 -7.02 -19.18
C PRO A 13 26.11 -6.17 -19.14
N VAL A 14 25.18 -6.50 -20.01
CA VAL A 14 23.78 -6.04 -19.97
C VAL A 14 23.13 -6.67 -18.73
N GLY A 15 23.34 -6.06 -17.56
CA GLY A 15 22.82 -6.53 -16.28
C GLY A 15 22.21 -5.43 -15.40
N GLY A 16 21.89 -4.27 -15.98
CA GLY A 16 21.40 -3.10 -15.24
C GLY A 16 19.88 -2.84 -15.28
N THR A 17 19.06 -3.77 -15.78
CA THR A 17 17.63 -3.51 -16.05
C THR A 17 16.65 -4.06 -15.00
N ASP A 18 17.11 -4.86 -14.04
CA ASP A 18 16.22 -5.58 -13.12
C ASP A 18 15.73 -4.78 -11.90
N ALA A 19 16.21 -3.55 -11.73
CA ALA A 19 15.65 -2.60 -10.76
C ALA A 19 14.48 -1.77 -11.34
N ARG A 20 14.34 -1.72 -12.68
CA ARG A 20 13.40 -0.82 -13.38
C ARG A 20 11.98 -1.38 -13.52
N GLY A 21 11.80 -2.70 -13.31
CA GLY A 21 10.50 -3.38 -13.40
C GLY A 21 9.54 -3.19 -12.21
N ARG A 22 10.02 -2.65 -11.08
CA ARG A 22 9.24 -2.49 -9.83
C ARG A 22 8.23 -1.34 -9.84
N ASN A 23 8.24 -0.46 -10.84
CA ASN A 23 7.41 0.75 -10.86
C ASN A 23 6.98 1.11 -12.28
N THR A 24 6.14 0.28 -12.91
CA THR A 24 5.48 0.72 -14.14
C THR A 24 4.61 1.96 -13.84
N PRO A 25 4.50 2.92 -14.77
CA PRO A 25 3.75 4.17 -14.54
C PRO A 25 2.31 3.92 -14.07
N LYS A 26 1.70 2.84 -14.56
CA LYS A 26 0.38 2.36 -14.12
C LYS A 26 0.33 1.99 -12.63
N LYS A 27 1.33 1.26 -12.12
CA LYS A 27 1.41 0.89 -10.69
C LYS A 27 1.61 2.13 -9.80
N ARG A 28 2.44 3.08 -10.22
CA ARG A 28 2.61 4.37 -9.51
C ARG A 28 1.31 5.16 -9.43
N LEU A 29 0.58 5.25 -10.54
CA LEU A 29 -0.71 5.93 -10.59
C LEU A 29 -1.73 5.26 -9.65
N LEU A 30 -1.89 3.94 -9.75
CA LEU A 30 -2.80 3.18 -8.88
C LEU A 30 -2.47 3.36 -7.39
N ARG A 31 -1.18 3.37 -7.06
CA ARG A 31 -0.69 3.60 -5.69
C ARG A 31 -1.02 5.00 -5.21
N GLY A 32 -0.87 6.01 -6.07
CA GLY A 32 -1.31 7.37 -5.79
C GLY A 32 -2.82 7.45 -5.52
N ILE A 33 -3.64 6.82 -6.38
CA ILE A 33 -5.10 6.76 -6.23
C ILE A 33 -5.49 6.08 -4.92
N ALA A 34 -4.91 4.91 -4.62
CA ALA A 34 -5.20 4.16 -3.40
C ALA A 34 -4.90 4.98 -2.14
N VAL A 35 -3.75 5.66 -2.11
CA VAL A 35 -3.36 6.54 -1.00
C VAL A 35 -4.31 7.71 -0.87
N GLN A 36 -4.59 8.44 -1.96
CA GLN A 36 -5.46 9.61 -1.94
C GLN A 36 -6.87 9.23 -1.48
N ALA A 37 -7.44 8.16 -2.04
CA ALA A 37 -8.74 7.64 -1.62
C ALA A 37 -8.78 7.30 -0.13
N THR A 38 -7.72 6.64 0.38
CA THR A 38 -7.63 6.26 1.79
C THR A 38 -7.50 7.46 2.72
N VAL A 39 -6.71 8.47 2.34
CA VAL A 39 -6.56 9.70 3.12
C VAL A 39 -7.88 10.47 3.14
N VAL A 40 -8.55 10.60 2.00
CA VAL A 40 -9.86 11.27 1.93
C VAL A 40 -10.90 10.51 2.75
N ALA A 41 -10.95 9.17 2.65
CA ALA A 41 -11.84 8.35 3.47
C ALA A 41 -11.60 8.58 4.97
N ALA A 42 -10.33 8.55 5.41
CA ALA A 42 -9.98 8.83 6.81
C ALA A 42 -10.43 10.23 7.24
N ALA A 43 -10.19 11.26 6.42
CA ALA A 43 -10.60 12.63 6.72
C ALA A 43 -12.13 12.77 6.84
N VAL A 44 -12.89 12.17 5.93
CA VAL A 44 -14.36 12.20 5.94
C VAL A 44 -14.90 11.55 7.23
N HIS A 45 -14.38 10.40 7.61
CA HIS A 45 -14.80 9.71 8.84
C HIS A 45 -14.40 10.47 10.10
N LEU A 46 -13.24 11.14 10.12
CA LEU A 46 -12.86 12.02 11.21
C LEU A 46 -13.78 13.24 11.30
N LEU A 47 -14.11 13.89 10.19
CA LEU A 47 -15.04 15.01 10.15
C LEU A 47 -16.43 14.61 10.64
N TRP A 48 -16.86 13.40 10.31
CA TRP A 48 -18.13 12.85 10.81
C TRP A 48 -18.05 12.50 12.31
N ALA A 49 -16.99 11.84 12.75
CA ALA A 49 -16.87 11.33 14.12
C ALA A 49 -16.56 12.41 15.15
N TRP A 50 -15.67 13.35 14.83
CA TRP A 50 -15.17 14.37 15.75
C TRP A 50 -16.28 15.14 16.51
N PRO A 51 -17.29 15.73 15.84
CA PRO A 51 -18.34 16.47 16.55
C PRO A 51 -19.27 15.59 17.39
N ARG A 52 -19.19 14.26 17.24
CA ARG A 52 -20.06 13.29 17.91
C ARG A 52 -19.37 12.62 19.11
N LEU A 53 -18.08 12.88 19.34
CA LEU A 53 -17.35 12.37 20.50
C LEU A 53 -17.98 12.87 21.81
N GLY A 54 -18.10 11.97 22.80
CA GLY A 54 -18.71 12.29 24.09
C GLY A 54 -20.25 12.35 24.09
N SER A 55 -20.90 12.02 22.97
CA SER A 55 -22.36 11.87 22.92
C SER A 55 -22.80 10.63 23.74
N PRO A 56 -23.83 10.73 24.59
CA PRO A 56 -24.32 9.60 25.38
C PRO A 56 -24.83 8.44 24.51
N PRO A 57 -24.89 7.23 25.07
CA PRO A 57 -23.88 6.20 24.86
C PRO A 57 -23.78 5.79 23.37
N ASP A 58 -23.10 6.59 22.55
CA ASP A 58 -22.81 6.23 21.16
C ASP A 58 -21.34 5.82 20.99
N ALA A 59 -21.10 4.54 20.77
CA ALA A 59 -19.76 4.00 20.55
C ALA A 59 -19.24 4.25 19.12
N ARG A 60 -20.10 4.60 18.15
CA ARG A 60 -19.73 4.68 16.73
C ARG A 60 -18.60 5.68 16.45
N PRO A 61 -18.63 6.91 17.00
CA PRO A 61 -17.57 7.89 16.73
C PRO A 61 -16.18 7.38 17.11
N TYR A 62 -16.08 6.54 18.14
CA TYR A 62 -14.81 5.95 18.58
C TYR A 62 -14.29 4.89 17.59
N PHE A 63 -15.18 4.06 17.02
CA PHE A 63 -14.80 3.11 15.96
C PHE A 63 -14.36 3.84 14.69
N PHE A 64 -15.05 4.90 14.30
CA PHE A 64 -14.64 5.70 13.14
C PHE A 64 -13.34 6.45 13.37
N LEU A 65 -13.09 6.94 14.59
CA LEU A 65 -11.79 7.52 14.97
C LEU A 65 -10.66 6.50 14.84
N ALA A 66 -10.83 5.31 15.44
CA ALA A 66 -9.84 4.23 15.37
C ALA A 66 -9.63 3.72 13.94
N GLY A 67 -10.71 3.52 13.19
CA GLY A 67 -10.67 3.13 11.79
C GLY A 67 -9.96 4.17 10.92
N SER A 68 -10.20 5.46 11.17
CA SER A 68 -9.53 6.55 10.43
C SER A 68 -8.04 6.61 10.73
N ALA A 69 -7.64 6.38 11.98
CA ALA A 69 -6.24 6.26 12.35
C ALA A 69 -5.57 5.06 11.64
N LEU A 70 -6.26 3.91 11.58
CA LEU A 70 -5.80 2.74 10.82
C LEU A 70 -5.67 3.06 9.32
N ALA A 71 -6.68 3.71 8.72
CA ALA A 71 -6.64 4.10 7.32
C ALA A 71 -5.47 5.05 7.02
N ALA A 72 -5.23 6.04 7.88
CA ALA A 72 -4.07 6.92 7.77
C ALA A 72 -2.74 6.15 7.86
N ALA A 73 -2.62 5.21 8.80
CA ALA A 73 -1.45 4.35 8.93
C ALA A 73 -1.22 3.48 7.68
N VAL A 74 -2.29 2.91 7.11
CA VAL A 74 -2.24 2.13 5.87
C VAL A 74 -1.83 3.00 4.69
N ALA A 75 -2.33 4.23 4.59
CA ALA A 75 -1.95 5.18 3.55
C ALA A 75 -0.45 5.54 3.64
N VAL A 76 0.05 5.84 4.84
CA VAL A 76 1.48 6.12 5.09
C VAL A 76 2.34 4.90 4.76
N ALA A 77 1.94 3.70 5.22
CA ALA A 77 2.63 2.47 4.88
C ALA A 77 2.60 2.21 3.37
N THR A 78 1.51 2.51 2.70
CA THR A 78 1.38 2.40 1.24
C THR A 78 2.24 3.43 0.53
N LEU A 79 2.51 4.61 1.09
CA LEU A 79 3.45 5.56 0.51
C LEU A 79 4.91 5.16 0.71
N ARG A 80 5.26 4.69 1.92
CA ARG A 80 6.66 4.42 2.31
C ARG A 80 7.13 3.00 1.97
N GLY A 81 6.23 2.03 1.90
CA GLY A 81 6.55 0.61 1.76
C GLY A 81 6.97 0.17 0.36
N GLY A 82 7.48 -1.05 0.24
CA GLY A 82 7.67 -1.74 -1.04
C GLY A 82 6.34 -2.30 -1.60
N GLU A 83 6.43 -3.16 -2.62
CA GLU A 83 5.27 -3.90 -3.12
C GLU A 83 4.91 -5.04 -2.15
N TYR A 84 3.99 -4.79 -1.21
CA TYR A 84 3.53 -5.78 -0.25
C TYR A 84 2.08 -6.14 -0.48
N ARG A 85 1.83 -7.34 -1.01
CA ARG A 85 0.48 -7.85 -1.30
C ARG A 85 -0.43 -7.86 -0.06
N ARG A 86 0.12 -8.13 1.12
CA ARG A 86 -0.60 -8.07 2.40
C ARG A 86 -1.04 -6.64 2.75
N LEU A 87 -0.22 -5.64 2.46
CA LEU A 87 -0.56 -4.24 2.70
C LEU A 87 -1.70 -3.78 1.79
N TYR A 88 -1.72 -4.24 0.53
CA TYR A 88 -2.83 -3.94 -0.37
C TYR A 88 -4.13 -4.64 0.02
N ALA A 89 -4.05 -5.89 0.49
CA ALA A 89 -5.20 -6.57 1.06
C ALA A 89 -5.73 -5.86 2.32
N LEU A 90 -4.83 -5.39 3.18
CA LEU A 90 -5.18 -4.61 4.36
C LEU A 90 -5.87 -3.30 3.96
N GLY A 91 -5.36 -2.56 2.98
CA GLY A 91 -6.00 -1.34 2.48
C GLY A 91 -7.39 -1.58 1.89
N ALA A 92 -7.55 -2.61 1.05
CA ALA A 92 -8.85 -3.00 0.54
C ALA A 92 -9.80 -3.42 1.67
N GLY A 93 -9.30 -4.17 2.66
CA GLY A 93 -10.07 -4.61 3.83
C GLY A 93 -10.52 -3.44 4.72
N THR A 94 -9.65 -2.47 4.99
CA THR A 94 -9.98 -1.28 5.79
C THR A 94 -11.08 -0.45 5.13
N LEU A 95 -10.96 -0.15 3.83
CA LEU A 95 -11.99 0.60 3.11
C LEU A 95 -13.27 -0.21 2.94
N GLY A 96 -13.15 -1.51 2.69
CA GLY A 96 -14.29 -2.42 2.62
C GLY A 96 -15.03 -2.54 3.95
N ALA A 97 -14.34 -2.43 5.09
CA ALA A 97 -14.96 -2.44 6.41
C ALA A 97 -15.79 -1.18 6.68
N PHE A 98 -15.35 -0.01 6.21
CA PHE A 98 -16.18 1.20 6.27
C PHE A 98 -17.44 1.05 5.42
N LEU A 99 -17.28 0.63 4.16
CA LEU A 99 -18.39 0.45 3.23
C LEU A 99 -19.39 -0.61 3.71
N GLY A 100 -18.87 -1.76 4.13
CA GLY A 100 -19.66 -2.86 4.69
C GLY A 100 -20.32 -2.46 6.01
N GLY A 101 -19.63 -1.68 6.84
CA GLY A 101 -20.18 -1.10 8.05
C GLY A 101 -21.35 -0.16 7.77
N PHE A 102 -21.23 0.72 6.77
CA PHE A 102 -22.31 1.61 6.34
C PHE A 102 -23.55 0.83 5.89
N LEU A 103 -23.37 -0.20 5.07
CA LEU A 103 -24.47 -1.04 4.59
C LEU A 103 -25.10 -1.87 5.70
N ALA A 104 -24.28 -2.48 6.57
CA ALA A 104 -24.78 -3.22 7.73
C ALA A 104 -25.53 -2.32 8.71
N TRP A 105 -25.11 -1.05 8.81
CA TRP A 105 -25.71 -0.06 9.68
C TRP A 105 -27.06 0.45 9.18
N HIS A 106 -27.12 0.87 7.91
CA HIS A 106 -28.32 1.47 7.33
C HIS A 106 -29.28 0.46 6.70
N GLY A 107 -28.81 -0.74 6.33
CA GLY A 107 -29.63 -1.78 5.73
C GLY A 107 -30.40 -1.27 4.51
N GLY A 108 -31.72 -1.45 4.52
CA GLY A 108 -32.63 -0.99 3.45
C GLY A 108 -32.70 0.53 3.30
N ASP A 109 -32.32 1.29 4.32
CA ASP A 109 -32.41 2.76 4.35
C ASP A 109 -31.13 3.45 3.85
N ALA A 110 -30.15 2.69 3.33
CA ALA A 110 -28.88 3.23 2.86
C ALA A 110 -29.05 4.36 1.83
N ALA A 111 -30.03 4.24 0.92
CA ALA A 111 -30.32 5.27 -0.08
C ALA A 111 -30.81 6.59 0.56
N ALA A 112 -31.68 6.49 1.58
CA ALA A 112 -32.18 7.64 2.31
C ALA A 112 -31.07 8.31 3.13
N ALA A 113 -30.18 7.51 3.73
CA ALA A 113 -29.02 8.01 4.45
C ALA A 113 -28.06 8.79 3.54
N LEU A 114 -27.79 8.29 2.33
CA LEU A 114 -26.97 8.99 1.35
C LEU A 114 -27.60 10.32 0.89
N ALA A 115 -28.93 10.36 0.74
CA ALA A 115 -29.64 11.59 0.39
C ALA A 115 -29.58 12.64 1.50
N ALA A 116 -29.52 12.21 2.76
CA ALA A 116 -29.52 13.09 3.92
C ALA A 116 -28.12 13.57 4.33
N GLU A 117 -27.06 12.83 3.99
CA GLU A 117 -25.70 13.07 4.47
C GLU A 117 -24.69 13.16 3.30
N PRO A 118 -24.31 14.38 2.88
CA PRO A 118 -23.35 14.57 1.79
C PRO A 118 -21.99 13.91 2.04
N LEU A 119 -21.54 13.85 3.30
CA LEU A 119 -20.28 13.18 3.64
C LEU A 119 -20.34 11.67 3.36
N ALA A 120 -21.51 11.05 3.52
CA ALA A 120 -21.68 9.62 3.23
C ALA A 120 -21.54 9.33 1.73
N VAL A 121 -22.04 10.22 0.87
CA VAL A 121 -21.85 10.12 -0.59
C VAL A 121 -20.37 10.17 -0.94
N VAL A 122 -19.63 11.12 -0.37
CA VAL A 122 -18.19 11.24 -0.60
C VAL A 122 -17.47 9.98 -0.10
N ALA A 123 -17.79 9.50 1.11
CA ALA A 123 -17.19 8.30 1.69
C ALA A 123 -17.36 7.08 0.77
N VAL A 124 -18.59 6.78 0.34
CA VAL A 124 -18.88 5.64 -0.52
C VAL A 124 -18.10 5.71 -1.83
N ILE A 125 -18.06 6.88 -2.48
CA ILE A 125 -17.33 7.06 -3.75
C ILE A 125 -15.84 6.78 -3.55
N VAL A 126 -15.21 7.40 -2.56
CA VAL A 126 -13.76 7.25 -2.35
C VAL A 126 -13.40 5.85 -1.87
N GLU A 127 -14.25 5.20 -1.09
CA GLU A 127 -14.06 3.81 -0.66
C GLU A 127 -14.13 2.84 -1.83
N ILE A 128 -15.13 2.95 -2.71
CA ILE A 128 -15.23 2.09 -3.90
C ILE A 128 -13.98 2.26 -4.79
N VAL A 129 -13.57 3.51 -5.04
CA VAL A 129 -12.37 3.82 -5.82
C VAL A 129 -11.11 3.24 -5.16
N GLY A 130 -10.95 3.44 -3.86
CA GLY A 130 -9.80 2.96 -3.10
C GLY A 130 -9.73 1.44 -3.00
N VAL A 131 -10.87 0.77 -2.76
CA VAL A 131 -10.99 -0.71 -2.80
C VAL A 131 -10.58 -1.22 -4.17
N GLY A 132 -11.12 -0.65 -5.24
CA GLY A 132 -10.74 -1.01 -6.61
C GLY A 132 -9.25 -0.86 -6.88
N ALA A 133 -8.65 0.25 -6.45
CA ALA A 133 -7.23 0.51 -6.61
C ALA A 133 -6.35 -0.47 -5.82
N TYR A 134 -6.68 -0.76 -4.56
CA TYR A 134 -5.96 -1.73 -3.75
C TYR A 134 -6.09 -3.15 -4.27
N LEU A 135 -7.27 -3.56 -4.74
CA LEU A 135 -7.46 -4.87 -5.36
C LEU A 135 -6.68 -4.99 -6.66
N ALA A 136 -6.62 -3.95 -7.48
CA ALA A 136 -5.77 -3.93 -8.68
C ALA A 136 -4.28 -4.08 -8.32
N LEU A 137 -3.79 -3.34 -7.31
CA LEU A 137 -2.43 -3.49 -6.81
C LEU A 137 -2.15 -4.88 -6.23
N TYR A 138 -3.10 -5.46 -5.48
CA TYR A 138 -3.01 -6.81 -4.94
C TYR A 138 -2.87 -7.87 -6.04
N ARG A 139 -3.54 -7.68 -7.18
CA ARG A 139 -3.48 -8.58 -8.34
C ARG A 139 -2.16 -8.42 -9.11
N LEU A 140 -1.60 -7.22 -9.15
CA LEU A 140 -0.34 -6.92 -9.84
C LEU A 140 0.92 -7.19 -9.00
N ALA A 141 0.77 -7.37 -7.68
CA ALA A 141 1.86 -7.66 -6.77
C ALA A 141 2.30 -9.13 -6.87
N PRO A 142 3.62 -9.42 -6.94
CA PRO A 142 4.13 -10.79 -6.89
C PRO A 142 3.66 -11.53 -5.63
N PRO A 143 3.46 -12.86 -5.67
CA PRO A 143 3.21 -13.67 -4.48
C PRO A 143 4.31 -13.44 -3.44
N THR A 144 3.92 -13.30 -2.16
CA THR A 144 4.84 -12.90 -1.08
C THR A 144 5.98 -13.87 -0.84
N SER A 145 5.88 -15.14 -1.26
CA SER A 145 6.97 -16.11 -1.19
C SER A 145 8.20 -15.66 -2.00
N VAL A 146 7.98 -15.19 -3.22
CA VAL A 146 9.04 -14.76 -4.15
C VAL A 146 9.76 -13.50 -3.66
N ALA A 147 9.02 -12.59 -2.99
CA ALA A 147 9.60 -11.36 -2.44
C ALA A 147 10.48 -11.63 -1.20
N VAL A 148 10.14 -12.64 -0.39
CA VAL A 148 10.93 -13.05 0.78
C VAL A 148 12.21 -13.76 0.34
N GLU A 149 12.14 -14.62 -0.70
CA GLU A 149 13.32 -15.27 -1.28
C GLU A 149 14.31 -14.27 -1.88
N ARG A 150 13.83 -13.23 -2.58
CA ARG A 150 14.73 -12.19 -3.12
C ARG A 150 15.42 -11.40 -2.02
N ARG A 151 14.72 -11.05 -0.93
CA ARG A 151 15.32 -10.37 0.23
C ARG A 151 16.36 -11.25 0.94
N ARG A 152 16.14 -12.57 0.98
CA ARG A 152 17.09 -13.53 1.57
C ARG A 152 18.32 -13.76 0.69
N GLY A 153 18.19 -13.64 -0.64
CA GLY A 153 19.32 -13.69 -1.57
C GLY A 153 20.10 -12.36 -1.70
N GLU A 154 19.51 -11.24 -1.26
CA GLU A 154 20.14 -9.91 -1.26
C GLU A 154 20.83 -9.56 0.08
N GLU A 155 20.74 -10.40 1.12
CA GLU A 155 21.63 -10.30 2.31
C GLU A 155 22.98 -10.88 1.90
N PRO A 156 23.99 -10.05 1.55
CA PRO A 156 25.28 -10.57 1.18
C PRO A 156 25.97 -11.08 2.45
N ASP A 157 26.84 -12.04 2.21
CA ASP A 157 27.79 -12.68 3.09
C ASP A 157 28.64 -11.73 3.96
N GLU A 158 28.02 -11.00 4.89
CA GLU A 158 28.72 -10.25 5.94
C GLU A 158 29.38 -11.18 6.97
N ARG A 159 29.16 -12.50 6.85
CA ARG A 159 29.88 -13.53 7.63
C ARG A 159 31.17 -13.95 6.94
N GLU A 160 31.19 -14.21 5.62
CA GLU A 160 32.44 -14.52 4.92
C GLU A 160 33.45 -13.36 4.93
N LYS A 161 32.99 -12.10 4.91
CA LYS A 161 33.92 -10.95 4.97
C LYS A 161 34.56 -10.71 6.33
N LYS A 162 33.95 -11.18 7.43
CA LYS A 162 34.53 -11.05 8.78
C LYS A 162 35.50 -12.19 9.09
N GLU A 163 35.27 -13.38 8.55
CA GLU A 163 36.19 -14.52 8.73
C GLU A 163 37.48 -14.36 7.90
N ALA A 164 37.47 -13.60 6.79
CA ALA A 164 38.66 -13.31 5.99
C ALA A 164 39.56 -12.19 6.54
N GLU A 165 39.09 -11.37 7.51
CA GLU A 165 39.89 -10.32 8.16
C GLU A 165 40.45 -10.76 9.55
N GLU A 166 40.02 -11.91 10.07
CA GLU A 166 40.43 -12.44 11.39
C GLU A 166 41.49 -13.56 11.33
N GLU A 167 42.12 -13.82 10.17
CA GLU A 167 43.41 -14.55 10.13
C GLU A 167 44.60 -13.58 9.96
N PRO A 168 45.17 -13.05 11.05
CA PRO A 168 46.54 -12.58 11.04
C PRO A 168 47.50 -13.76 11.29
N SER A 169 48.37 -13.96 10.31
CA SER A 169 49.62 -14.74 10.34
C SER A 169 50.53 -14.44 11.53
#